data_AF-A0A845YTB4-F1
#
_entry.id   AF-A0A845YTB4-F1
#
_cell.length_a   1.000
_cell.length_b   1.000
_cell.length_c   1.000
_cell.angle_alpha   90.00
_cell.angle_beta   90.00
_cell.angle_gamma   90.00
#
_symmetry.space_group_name_H-M   'P 1'
#
loop_
_entity.id
_entity.type
_entity.pdbx_description
1 polymer ?
#
loop_
_entity_poly.entity_id
_entity_poly.type
_entity_poly.pdbx_seq_one_letter_code
_entity_poly.pdbx_strand_id
1 'polypeptide(L)'
;MLNKVVKKFSIATASAVLSCATIGTNPLPSKAAVIFGNDGLSGGFRWDADPRILNGNERSLDGGLRYSLQGGSYQAYRDLFSWNVLPSVSEFQNAIENAFNAWTLVDPVSGLGTDLFFVADLETEVVGTGRGGVNTAGAEIDLLAAIDGTFWNPGDSGQRGEAFFRAYFGDVTLTSGTTDYSGGGVISGADITLNNNPGAVYSLDFFQLLLTHEIGHAIGLGDVEFNINPGVFIDDNFDGSSSETALATLTNSWAGLVDPFNPAASPLSLFDVPNADPGIDTFGVDILMESFIPSALIGDPSPLRNDDYGGRQFLYPFVQAASVPEPTSTLALIVIAGLGTGSTLLNKRVSSRKEESNN
;
A
#
# COMPACT_ATOMS: atom_id res chain seq x y z
N MET A 1 1.72 22.82 -47.98
CA MET A 1 2.46 22.63 -46.72
C MET A 1 1.56 22.90 -45.52
N LEU A 2 0.52 22.09 -45.30
CA LEU A 2 -0.30 22.17 -44.08
C LEU A 2 -0.52 20.73 -43.61
N ASN A 3 0.46 20.20 -42.88
CA ASN A 3 0.43 18.84 -42.36
C ASN A 3 0.23 18.90 -40.84
N LYS A 4 -0.83 18.21 -40.40
CA LYS A 4 -0.96 17.44 -39.16
C LYS A 4 -0.80 18.20 -37.83
N VAL A 5 -1.94 18.65 -37.30
CA VAL A 5 -2.21 18.63 -35.86
C VAL A 5 -3.44 17.76 -35.65
N VAL A 6 -3.23 16.46 -35.48
CA VAL A 6 -4.26 15.57 -34.93
C VAL A 6 -4.10 15.67 -33.41
N LYS A 7 -4.90 16.53 -32.77
CA LYS A 7 -5.13 16.44 -31.33
C LYS A 7 -5.83 15.11 -31.08
N LYS A 8 -5.11 14.13 -30.54
CA LYS A 8 -5.74 12.99 -29.86
C LYS A 8 -6.50 13.56 -28.67
N PHE A 9 -7.81 13.76 -28.81
CA PHE A 9 -8.70 13.87 -27.67
C PHE A 9 -8.90 12.44 -27.17
N SER A 10 -8.09 12.03 -26.19
CA SER A 10 -8.46 10.91 -25.33
C SER A 10 -9.66 11.39 -24.51
N ILE A 11 -10.84 10.84 -24.79
CA ILE A 11 -12.00 11.02 -23.94
C ILE A 11 -11.65 10.30 -22.63
N ALA A 12 -11.33 11.06 -21.60
CA ALA A 12 -11.20 10.56 -20.24
C ALA A 12 -12.58 10.10 -19.76
N THR A 13 -12.87 8.80 -19.88
CA THR A 13 -13.99 8.19 -19.20
C THR A 13 -13.58 8.06 -17.73
N ALA A 14 -14.18 8.89 -16.86
CA ALA A 14 -14.01 8.74 -15.42
C ALA A 14 -14.84 7.54 -14.97
N SER A 15 -14.18 6.49 -14.48
CA SER A 15 -14.85 5.39 -13.79
C SER A 15 -14.74 5.62 -12.29
N ALA A 16 -15.87 5.63 -11.59
CA ALA A 16 -15.89 5.46 -10.15
C ALA A 16 -15.95 3.95 -9.90
N VAL A 17 -14.98 3.45 -9.15
CA VAL A 17 -14.92 2.06 -8.71
C VAL A 17 -15.49 1.98 -7.30
N LEU A 18 -16.19 0.89 -6.98
CA LEU A 18 -17.03 0.70 -5.79
C LEU A 18 -16.71 -0.66 -5.14
N SER A 19 -16.47 -0.68 -3.83
CA SER A 19 -16.25 -1.90 -3.02
C SER A 19 -16.89 -1.77 -1.63
N CYS A 20 -17.14 -2.91 -0.95
CA CYS A 20 -17.88 -2.95 0.32
C CYS A 20 -17.38 -4.03 1.27
N ALA A 21 -17.09 -3.64 2.51
CA ALA A 21 -16.87 -4.58 3.61
C ALA A 21 -18.08 -4.69 4.55
N THR A 22 -18.49 -5.93 4.88
CA THR A 22 -19.61 -6.25 5.77
C THR A 22 -19.35 -7.52 6.60
N ILE A 23 -20.29 -7.96 7.44
CA ILE A 23 -20.25 -9.25 8.16
C ILE A 23 -21.47 -10.09 7.72
N GLY A 24 -21.29 -11.29 7.17
CA GLY A 24 -22.40 -12.13 6.69
C GLY A 24 -21.99 -13.33 5.82
N THR A 25 -22.87 -14.32 5.72
CA THR A 25 -22.64 -15.60 5.00
C THR A 25 -23.46 -15.66 3.71
N ASN A 26 -22.85 -15.43 2.54
CA ASN A 26 -23.43 -15.84 1.25
C ASN A 26 -22.30 -16.27 0.30
N PRO A 27 -22.26 -17.52 -0.16
CA PRO A 27 -21.18 -18.01 -1.02
C PRO A 27 -21.35 -17.52 -2.47
N LEU A 28 -20.48 -16.61 -2.90
CA LEU A 28 -20.24 -16.24 -4.31
C LEU A 28 -18.75 -16.32 -4.60
N PRO A 29 -18.29 -16.87 -5.74
CA PRO A 29 -16.87 -17.12 -6.02
C PRO A 29 -15.94 -15.93 -5.71
N SER A 30 -14.73 -16.24 -5.22
CA SER A 30 -13.70 -15.32 -4.72
C SER A 30 -12.44 -15.27 -5.60
N LYS A 31 -11.60 -14.25 -5.36
CA LYS A 31 -10.50 -13.77 -6.21
C LYS A 31 -9.44 -12.99 -5.41
N ALA A 32 -8.40 -13.54 -4.81
CA ALA A 32 -7.33 -12.76 -4.19
C ALA A 32 -6.55 -11.89 -5.17
N ALA A 33 -6.01 -10.82 -4.58
CA ALA A 33 -5.32 -9.74 -5.27
C ALA A 33 -6.07 -9.26 -6.53
N VAL A 34 -7.40 -9.06 -6.40
CA VAL A 34 -8.13 -8.33 -7.44
C VAL A 34 -7.50 -6.97 -7.61
N ILE A 35 -7.28 -6.59 -8.85
CA ILE A 35 -6.83 -5.26 -9.21
C ILE A 35 -7.89 -4.63 -10.07
N PHE A 36 -8.32 -3.43 -9.71
CA PHE A 36 -9.33 -2.74 -10.51
C PHE A 36 -8.75 -2.22 -11.82
N GLY A 37 -9.55 -2.24 -12.90
CA GLY A 37 -9.13 -1.68 -14.18
C GLY A 37 -8.03 -2.47 -14.89
N ASN A 38 -7.92 -3.77 -14.61
CA ASN A 38 -7.07 -4.70 -15.32
C ASN A 38 -7.77 -5.30 -16.56
N ASP A 39 -6.98 -5.77 -17.52
CA ASP A 39 -7.37 -6.68 -18.59
C ASP A 39 -6.43 -7.88 -18.56
N GLY A 40 -6.92 -8.99 -18.02
CA GLY A 40 -6.06 -10.11 -17.64
C GLY A 40 -5.06 -9.69 -16.54
N LEU A 41 -3.77 -10.00 -16.75
CA LEU A 41 -2.68 -9.49 -15.90
C LEU A 41 -2.18 -8.09 -16.34
N SER A 42 -2.67 -7.57 -17.47
CA SER A 42 -2.25 -6.25 -17.94
C SER A 42 -3.07 -5.14 -17.28
N GLY A 43 -2.49 -3.94 -17.21
CA GLY A 43 -3.18 -2.79 -16.65
C GLY A 43 -3.30 -2.81 -15.14
N GLY A 44 -4.38 -2.23 -14.62
CA GLY A 44 -4.62 -2.01 -13.19
C GLY A 44 -4.51 -0.54 -12.79
N PHE A 45 -5.53 -0.02 -12.13
CA PHE A 45 -5.61 1.33 -11.61
C PHE A 45 -4.72 1.49 -10.38
N ARG A 46 -3.89 2.54 -10.40
CA ARG A 46 -2.92 2.83 -9.34
C ARG A 46 -2.58 4.31 -9.28
N TRP A 47 -2.00 4.73 -8.18
CA TRP A 47 -1.35 6.04 -8.10
C TRP A 47 -0.08 6.05 -8.95
N ASP A 48 0.16 7.14 -9.69
CA ASP A 48 1.35 7.28 -10.52
C ASP A 48 2.58 7.45 -9.64
N ALA A 49 3.71 6.82 -9.98
CA ALA A 49 4.95 7.03 -9.25
C ALA A 49 5.62 8.36 -9.62
N ASP A 50 5.41 8.86 -10.84
CA ASP A 50 5.94 10.15 -11.27
C ASP A 50 4.98 11.30 -10.93
N PRO A 51 5.50 12.51 -10.65
CA PRO A 51 4.69 13.68 -10.36
C PRO A 51 3.64 13.92 -11.43
N ARG A 52 2.37 14.02 -11.04
CA ARG A 52 1.26 14.14 -12.00
C ARG A 52 0.25 15.18 -11.57
N ILE A 53 0.00 16.16 -12.43
CA ILE A 53 -1.04 17.16 -12.19
C ILE A 53 -2.34 16.73 -12.87
N LEU A 54 -3.39 16.48 -12.08
CA LEU A 54 -4.74 16.18 -12.55
C LEU A 54 -5.72 17.21 -11.97
N ASN A 55 -6.50 17.85 -12.84
CA ASN A 55 -7.43 18.92 -12.48
C ASN A 55 -6.80 20.08 -11.68
N GLY A 56 -5.50 20.35 -11.88
CA GLY A 56 -4.77 21.42 -11.21
C GLY A 56 -4.14 21.04 -9.86
N ASN A 57 -4.34 19.80 -9.41
CA ASN A 57 -3.75 19.26 -8.18
C ASN A 57 -2.69 18.21 -8.51
N GLU A 58 -1.63 18.15 -7.72
CA GLU A 58 -0.68 17.03 -7.72
C GLU A 58 -1.43 15.78 -7.21
N ARG A 59 -1.35 14.68 -7.96
CA ARG A 59 -2.07 13.40 -7.76
C ARG A 59 -1.17 12.23 -8.14
N SER A 60 -0.09 12.05 -7.39
CA SER A 60 0.84 10.94 -7.56
C SER A 60 1.38 10.48 -6.20
N LEU A 61 2.36 9.57 -6.25
CA LEU A 61 3.14 9.15 -5.09
C LEU A 61 4.30 10.12 -4.77
N ASP A 62 4.54 11.15 -5.60
CA ASP A 62 5.59 12.14 -5.33
C ASP A 62 5.25 12.95 -4.06
N GLY A 63 6.07 12.81 -3.02
CA GLY A 63 5.78 13.39 -1.71
C GLY A 63 4.73 12.63 -0.88
N GLY A 64 4.24 11.50 -1.39
CA GLY A 64 3.36 10.57 -0.70
C GLY A 64 1.87 10.89 -0.84
N LEU A 65 1.03 9.90 -0.55
CA LEU A 65 -0.42 10.08 -0.61
C LEU A 65 -0.90 10.80 0.65
N ARG A 66 -1.50 11.98 0.49
CA ARG A 66 -2.04 12.71 1.63
C ARG A 66 -3.44 12.24 1.93
N TYR A 67 -3.75 12.15 3.22
CA TYR A 67 -5.10 11.88 3.67
C TYR A 67 -5.63 12.98 4.59
N SER A 68 -6.93 13.26 4.47
CA SER A 68 -7.63 14.23 5.31
C SER A 68 -8.78 13.56 6.07
N LEU A 69 -9.24 14.20 7.15
CA LEU A 69 -10.27 13.65 8.04
C LEU A 69 -11.47 14.59 8.08
N GLN A 70 -12.68 14.04 8.01
CA GLN A 70 -13.89 14.85 8.16
C GLN A 70 -13.89 15.54 9.53
N GLY A 71 -14.03 16.87 9.51
CA GLY A 71 -13.92 17.72 10.72
C GLY A 71 -12.50 18.21 11.03
N GLY A 72 -11.49 17.88 10.21
CA GLY A 72 -10.15 18.47 10.23
C GLY A 72 -9.28 18.11 11.44
N SER A 73 -9.69 17.12 12.25
CA SER A 73 -8.87 16.64 13.37
C SER A 73 -9.26 15.21 13.77
N TYR A 74 -8.30 14.48 14.34
CA TYR A 74 -8.56 13.14 14.89
C TYR A 74 -9.69 13.14 15.93
N GLN A 75 -9.76 14.16 16.78
CA GLN A 75 -10.85 14.27 17.77
C GLN A 75 -12.20 14.45 17.09
N ALA A 76 -12.31 15.41 16.16
CA ALA A 76 -13.57 15.69 15.48
C ALA A 76 -14.06 14.45 14.71
N TYR A 77 -13.17 13.74 14.03
CA TYR A 77 -13.50 12.54 13.28
C TYR A 77 -13.90 11.37 14.20
N ARG A 78 -13.15 11.12 15.28
CA ARG A 78 -13.48 10.11 16.30
C ARG A 78 -14.89 10.31 16.87
N ASP A 79 -15.24 11.56 17.14
CA ASP A 79 -16.49 11.92 17.81
C ASP A 79 -17.71 11.79 16.87
N LEU A 80 -17.52 11.45 15.59
CA LEU A 80 -18.59 11.10 14.65
C LEU A 80 -19.10 9.66 14.84
N PHE A 81 -18.33 8.78 15.47
CA PHE A 81 -18.63 7.35 15.59
C PHE A 81 -19.20 6.96 16.96
N SER A 82 -19.92 5.85 16.98
CA SER A 82 -20.36 5.22 18.23
C SER A 82 -19.36 4.14 18.66
N TRP A 83 -18.98 4.14 19.93
CA TRP A 83 -17.90 3.30 20.46
C TRP A 83 -18.38 2.39 21.58
N ASN A 84 -17.90 1.14 21.61
CA ASN A 84 -18.11 0.25 22.76
C ASN A 84 -17.36 0.77 24.00
N VAL A 85 -16.17 1.31 23.78
CA VAL A 85 -15.31 2.03 24.72
C VAL A 85 -14.74 3.19 23.92
N LEU A 86 -15.04 4.43 24.32
CA LEU A 86 -14.55 5.62 23.63
C LEU A 86 -13.01 5.67 23.72
N PRO A 87 -12.27 5.54 22.60
CA PRO A 87 -10.81 5.63 22.63
C PRO A 87 -10.37 7.05 22.97
N SER A 88 -9.20 7.19 23.60
CA SER A 88 -8.54 8.50 23.69
C SER A 88 -8.19 9.01 22.28
N VAL A 89 -7.98 10.32 22.15
CA VAL A 89 -7.63 10.92 20.84
C VAL A 89 -6.31 10.34 20.31
N SER A 90 -5.34 10.08 21.19
CA SER A 90 -4.06 9.46 20.82
C SER A 90 -4.20 8.01 20.36
N GLU A 91 -5.06 7.22 21.00
CA GLU A 91 -5.31 5.84 20.57
C GLU A 91 -5.98 5.81 19.20
N PHE A 92 -6.96 6.70 18.98
CA PHE A 92 -7.63 6.83 17.68
C PHE A 92 -6.69 7.31 16.56
N GLN A 93 -5.84 8.30 16.87
CA GLN A 93 -4.80 8.75 15.94
C GLN A 93 -3.87 7.59 15.55
N ASN A 94 -3.34 6.87 16.54
CA ASN A 94 -2.46 5.73 16.29
C ASN A 94 -3.16 4.65 15.45
N ALA A 95 -4.45 4.39 15.68
CA ALA A 95 -5.21 3.42 14.90
C ALA A 95 -5.32 3.82 13.42
N ILE A 96 -5.58 5.11 13.12
CA ILE A 96 -5.59 5.61 11.74
C ILE A 96 -4.20 5.52 11.11
N GLU A 97 -3.17 6.00 11.80
CA GLU A 97 -1.80 5.96 11.29
C GLU A 97 -1.32 4.52 11.06
N ASN A 98 -1.67 3.59 11.96
CA ASN A 98 -1.37 2.17 11.80
C ASN A 98 -2.11 1.53 10.62
N ALA A 99 -3.36 1.92 10.36
CA ALA A 99 -4.10 1.43 9.20
C ALA A 99 -3.43 1.83 7.87
N PHE A 100 -2.95 3.08 7.77
CA PHE A 100 -2.15 3.51 6.61
C PHE A 100 -0.77 2.83 6.57
N ASN A 101 -0.08 2.75 7.71
CA ASN A 101 1.26 2.15 7.80
C ASN A 101 1.25 0.65 7.52
N ALA A 102 0.14 -0.06 7.70
CA ALA A 102 0.04 -1.48 7.37
C ALA A 102 0.39 -1.74 5.89
N TRP A 103 0.01 -0.83 4.99
CA TRP A 103 0.33 -0.90 3.55
C TRP A 103 1.77 -0.52 3.21
N THR A 104 2.55 0.00 4.17
CA THR A 104 3.97 0.37 3.99
C THR A 104 4.94 -0.67 4.58
N LEU A 105 4.42 -1.69 5.26
CA LEU A 105 5.23 -2.73 5.91
C LEU A 105 6.03 -3.56 4.90
N VAL A 106 7.21 -4.01 5.30
CA VAL A 106 7.98 -5.00 4.54
C VAL A 106 7.23 -6.34 4.61
N ASP A 107 7.01 -6.98 3.46
CA ASP A 107 6.47 -8.34 3.40
C ASP A 107 7.40 -9.27 4.20
N PRO A 108 6.94 -9.89 5.30
CA PRO A 108 7.79 -10.72 6.15
C PRO A 108 8.29 -12.00 5.47
N VAL A 109 7.65 -12.45 4.39
CA VAL A 109 8.02 -13.67 3.66
C VAL A 109 8.99 -13.36 2.53
N SER A 110 8.67 -12.43 1.64
CA SER A 110 9.55 -12.09 0.50
C SER A 110 10.66 -11.10 0.86
N GLY A 111 10.52 -10.32 1.94
CA GLY A 111 11.43 -9.24 2.32
C GLY A 111 11.30 -7.99 1.43
N LEU A 112 10.29 -7.92 0.57
CA LEU A 112 10.04 -6.77 -0.30
C LEU A 112 9.33 -5.64 0.45
N GLY A 113 9.88 -4.44 0.32
CA GLY A 113 9.26 -3.21 0.84
C GLY A 113 8.26 -2.61 -0.14
N THR A 114 8.06 -1.30 -0.02
CA THR A 114 7.30 -0.49 -0.96
C THR A 114 7.76 0.96 -0.86
N ASP A 115 7.56 1.72 -1.93
CA ASP A 115 7.75 3.18 -1.93
C ASP A 115 6.46 3.94 -1.58
N LEU A 116 5.37 3.22 -1.26
CA LEU A 116 4.17 3.83 -0.72
C LEU A 116 4.45 4.44 0.65
N PHE A 117 4.00 5.68 0.84
CA PHE A 117 3.92 6.32 2.14
C PHE A 117 2.76 7.30 2.18
N PHE A 118 2.29 7.57 3.38
CA PHE A 118 1.08 8.35 3.62
C PHE A 118 1.39 9.52 4.56
N VAL A 119 0.74 10.64 4.32
CA VAL A 119 0.94 11.88 5.09
C VAL A 119 -0.41 12.43 5.53
N ALA A 120 -0.57 12.74 6.81
CA ALA A 120 -1.76 13.45 7.26
C ALA A 120 -1.74 14.89 6.75
N ASP A 121 -2.79 15.30 6.03
CA ASP A 121 -3.04 16.67 5.60
C ASP A 121 -4.40 17.12 6.13
N LEU A 122 -4.42 17.45 7.42
CA LEU A 122 -5.64 17.85 8.13
C LEU A 122 -6.05 19.31 7.84
N GLU A 123 -5.21 20.06 7.12
CA GLU A 123 -5.51 21.43 6.70
C GLU A 123 -6.33 21.45 5.41
N THR A 124 -6.18 20.43 4.55
CA THR A 124 -7.02 20.23 3.38
C THR A 124 -8.43 19.80 3.81
N GLU A 125 -9.43 20.51 3.29
CA GLU A 125 -10.84 20.19 3.56
C GLU A 125 -11.24 18.87 2.88
N VAL A 126 -11.96 18.02 3.60
CA VAL A 126 -12.65 16.85 3.02
C VAL A 126 -13.80 17.33 2.14
N VAL A 127 -13.81 16.95 0.86
CA VAL A 127 -14.81 17.44 -0.10
C VAL A 127 -15.70 16.32 -0.63
N GLY A 128 -16.05 15.33 0.18
CA GLY A 128 -16.98 14.25 -0.18
C GLY A 128 -18.34 14.33 0.53
N THR A 129 -19.34 13.60 0.01
CA THR A 129 -20.67 13.48 0.64
C THR A 129 -20.85 12.20 1.44
N GLY A 130 -19.90 11.27 1.35
CA GLY A 130 -20.02 9.92 1.91
C GLY A 130 -21.05 9.04 1.18
N ARG A 131 -21.55 9.47 0.02
CA ARG A 131 -22.54 8.73 -0.79
C ARG A 131 -22.05 8.55 -2.21
N GLY A 132 -20.96 7.80 -2.34
CA GLY A 132 -20.34 7.50 -3.62
C GLY A 132 -19.81 8.69 -4.41
N GLY A 133 -18.93 8.34 -5.36
CA GLY A 133 -18.17 9.31 -6.12
C GLY A 133 -16.99 9.87 -5.31
N VAL A 134 -16.02 10.43 -6.04
CA VAL A 134 -14.81 11.01 -5.49
C VAL A 134 -14.71 12.45 -5.90
N ASN A 135 -14.38 13.31 -4.95
CA ASN A 135 -14.08 14.70 -5.22
C ASN A 135 -12.58 14.96 -5.19
N THR A 136 -12.00 15.10 -6.38
CA THR A 136 -10.57 15.36 -6.56
C THR A 136 -10.16 16.79 -6.16
N ALA A 137 -10.97 17.52 -5.38
CA ALA A 137 -10.62 18.81 -4.78
C ALA A 137 -10.07 18.68 -3.35
N GLY A 138 -10.36 17.57 -2.65
CA GLY A 138 -9.83 17.28 -1.31
C GLY A 138 -8.39 16.74 -1.34
N ALA A 139 -8.00 15.97 -0.32
CA ALA A 139 -6.70 15.30 -0.28
C ALA A 139 -6.65 14.17 -1.33
N GLU A 140 -5.55 13.44 -1.44
CA GLU A 140 -5.53 12.22 -2.27
C GLU A 140 -6.53 11.19 -1.75
N ILE A 141 -6.65 11.07 -0.42
CA ILE A 141 -7.58 10.18 0.27
C ILE A 141 -8.38 10.95 1.32
N ASP A 142 -9.68 11.14 1.11
CA ASP A 142 -10.55 11.76 2.11
C ASP A 142 -11.24 10.70 2.98
N LEU A 143 -11.12 10.80 4.31
CA LEU A 143 -11.85 9.93 5.25
C LEU A 143 -13.16 10.59 5.71
N LEU A 144 -14.27 9.91 5.46
CA LEU A 144 -15.63 10.35 5.71
C LEU A 144 -16.36 9.41 6.67
N ALA A 145 -17.37 9.95 7.34
CA ALA A 145 -18.28 9.24 8.22
C ALA A 145 -19.73 9.59 7.82
N ALA A 146 -20.55 8.60 7.50
CA ALA A 146 -21.90 8.85 6.97
C ALA A 146 -22.95 7.87 7.52
N ILE A 147 -24.16 8.40 7.73
CA ILE A 147 -25.32 7.61 8.20
C ILE A 147 -25.92 6.78 7.06
N ASP A 148 -25.46 6.98 5.85
CA ASP A 148 -25.79 6.17 4.69
C ASP A 148 -24.71 6.26 3.63
N GLY A 149 -24.62 5.20 2.84
CA GLY A 149 -23.67 5.04 1.76
C GLY A 149 -24.35 4.30 0.61
N THR A 150 -23.54 3.73 -0.28
CA THR A 150 -24.03 2.88 -1.37
C THR A 150 -24.48 1.53 -0.84
N PHE A 151 -23.83 1.02 0.21
CA PHE A 151 -24.10 -0.32 0.74
C PHE A 151 -24.84 -0.37 2.07
N TRP A 152 -25.22 0.79 2.63
CA TRP A 152 -26.04 0.85 3.83
C TRP A 152 -27.00 2.04 3.81
N ASN A 153 -28.08 1.90 4.56
CA ASN A 153 -29.13 2.91 4.69
C ASN A 153 -29.11 3.52 6.11
N PRO A 154 -29.80 4.66 6.33
CA PRO A 154 -29.98 5.20 7.67
C PRO A 154 -30.59 4.16 8.61
N GLY A 155 -29.98 4.00 9.79
CA GLY A 155 -30.35 3.01 10.80
C GLY A 155 -29.63 1.65 10.69
N ASP A 156 -28.77 1.44 9.69
CA ASP A 156 -27.96 0.22 9.61
C ASP A 156 -26.98 0.14 10.79
N SER A 157 -27.06 -0.96 11.56
CA SER A 157 -26.22 -1.17 12.75
C SER A 157 -24.93 -1.94 12.46
N GLY A 158 -24.67 -2.29 11.20
CA GLY A 158 -23.45 -2.97 10.79
C GLY A 158 -22.27 -2.02 10.77
N GLN A 159 -21.11 -2.50 11.22
CA GLN A 159 -19.86 -1.79 11.04
C GLN A 159 -19.41 -2.04 9.60
N ARG A 160 -19.45 -1.00 8.75
CA ARG A 160 -19.27 -1.11 7.30
C ARG A 160 -18.41 0.02 6.79
N GLY A 161 -17.65 -0.27 5.75
CA GLY A 161 -16.89 0.69 4.98
C GLY A 161 -17.24 0.56 3.49
N GLU A 162 -17.03 1.65 2.78
CA GLU A 162 -16.91 1.62 1.33
C GLU A 162 -15.85 2.61 0.89
N ALA A 163 -15.07 2.22 -0.11
CA ALA A 163 -14.09 3.06 -0.74
C ALA A 163 -14.47 3.31 -2.20
N PHE A 164 -14.17 4.52 -2.64
CA PHE A 164 -14.24 4.90 -4.04
C PHE A 164 -12.94 5.51 -4.44
N PHE A 165 -12.58 5.30 -5.70
CA PHE A 165 -11.58 6.14 -6.34
C PHE A 165 -12.04 6.59 -7.71
N ARG A 166 -11.46 7.70 -8.16
CA ARG A 166 -11.57 8.14 -9.56
C ARG A 166 -10.26 7.84 -10.26
N ALA A 167 -10.33 7.09 -11.36
CA ALA A 167 -9.19 6.87 -12.24
C ALA A 167 -9.38 7.49 -13.63
N TYR A 168 -8.28 7.86 -14.25
CA TYR A 168 -8.19 8.28 -15.64
C TYR A 168 -7.41 7.25 -16.43
N PHE A 169 -8.01 6.70 -17.49
CA PHE A 169 -7.29 5.81 -18.40
C PHE A 169 -6.09 6.52 -19.02
N GLY A 170 -4.96 5.83 -19.01
CA GLY A 170 -3.69 6.36 -19.49
C GLY A 170 -2.53 5.58 -18.93
N ASP A 171 -1.36 5.83 -19.49
CA ASP A 171 -0.13 5.21 -19.04
C ASP A 171 0.32 5.82 -17.70
N VAL A 172 0.99 5.02 -16.89
CA VAL A 172 1.52 5.38 -15.57
C VAL A 172 3.00 5.09 -15.49
N THR A 173 3.71 5.75 -14.59
CA THR A 173 5.04 5.31 -14.16
C THR A 173 4.88 4.37 -12.96
N LEU A 174 5.53 3.21 -13.02
CA LEU A 174 5.60 2.27 -11.90
C LEU A 174 6.62 2.72 -10.86
N THR A 175 6.46 2.30 -9.60
CA THR A 175 7.44 2.56 -8.52
C THR A 175 8.83 1.97 -8.81
N SER A 176 8.92 0.99 -9.71
CA SER A 176 10.18 0.46 -10.24
C SER A 176 10.91 1.40 -11.20
N GLY A 177 10.29 2.51 -11.61
CA GLY A 177 10.80 3.46 -12.60
C GLY A 177 10.45 3.14 -14.05
N THR A 178 9.67 2.07 -14.32
CA THR A 178 9.14 1.82 -15.66
C THR A 178 8.13 2.91 -16.01
N THR A 179 8.47 3.75 -16.99
CA THR A 179 7.57 4.76 -17.55
C THR A 179 6.66 4.17 -18.63
N ASP A 180 5.57 4.87 -18.95
CA ASP A 180 4.63 4.51 -20.01
C ASP A 180 4.04 3.09 -19.85
N TYR A 181 3.84 2.61 -18.62
CA TYR A 181 3.19 1.33 -18.36
C TYR A 181 1.71 1.43 -18.72
N SER A 182 1.33 0.72 -19.78
CA SER A 182 0.03 0.85 -20.44
C SER A 182 -1.03 -0.12 -19.93
N GLY A 183 -2.28 0.07 -20.40
CA GLY A 183 -3.39 -0.86 -20.17
C GLY A 183 -4.17 -0.62 -18.88
N GLY A 184 -3.74 0.33 -18.04
CA GLY A 184 -4.41 0.71 -16.80
C GLY A 184 -4.89 2.16 -16.80
N GLY A 185 -4.76 2.80 -15.64
CA GLY A 185 -5.14 4.18 -15.43
C GLY A 185 -4.61 4.72 -14.12
N VAL A 186 -4.54 6.05 -14.04
CA VAL A 186 -4.04 6.77 -12.88
C VAL A 186 -5.17 7.13 -11.93
N ILE A 187 -5.05 6.71 -10.67
CA ILE A 187 -5.92 7.18 -9.59
C ILE A 187 -5.64 8.67 -9.35
N SER A 188 -6.70 9.43 -9.16
CA SER A 188 -6.67 10.90 -9.08
C SER A 188 -7.28 11.46 -7.80
N GLY A 189 -7.72 10.57 -6.92
CA GLY A 189 -8.49 10.83 -5.72
C GLY A 189 -9.18 9.55 -5.27
N ALA A 190 -9.28 9.38 -3.96
CA ALA A 190 -10.07 8.34 -3.31
C ALA A 190 -10.81 8.91 -2.10
N ASP A 191 -11.99 8.38 -1.84
CA ASP A 191 -12.82 8.72 -0.69
C ASP A 191 -13.15 7.41 0.04
N ILE A 192 -12.88 7.34 1.34
CA ILE A 192 -13.24 6.20 2.20
C ILE A 192 -14.34 6.67 3.13
N THR A 193 -15.48 5.98 3.11
CA THR A 193 -16.61 6.30 3.97
C THR A 193 -16.90 5.15 4.94
N LEU A 194 -16.99 5.47 6.23
CA LEU A 194 -17.35 4.51 7.27
C LEU A 194 -18.75 4.80 7.81
N ASN A 195 -19.52 3.75 8.09
CA ASN A 195 -20.88 3.87 8.63
C ASN A 195 -20.85 4.50 10.04
N ASN A 196 -21.50 5.65 10.23
CA ASN A 196 -21.59 6.31 11.54
C ASN A 196 -23.01 6.36 12.13
N ASN A 197 -23.90 5.49 11.66
CA ASN A 197 -25.18 5.28 12.31
C ASN A 197 -25.01 4.97 13.81
N PRO A 198 -25.87 5.49 14.71
CA PRO A 198 -25.74 5.24 16.15
C PRO A 198 -25.76 3.76 16.57
N GLY A 199 -26.32 2.88 15.73
CA GLY A 199 -26.33 1.43 15.95
C GLY A 199 -25.03 0.73 15.55
N ALA A 200 -24.20 1.34 14.71
CA ALA A 200 -22.90 0.82 14.30
C ALA A 200 -21.86 1.15 15.38
N VAL A 201 -21.76 0.27 16.39
CA VAL A 201 -20.89 0.47 17.54
C VAL A 201 -19.53 -0.19 17.30
N TYR A 202 -18.47 0.60 17.20
CA TYR A 202 -17.12 0.11 16.90
C TYR A 202 -16.32 -0.24 18.16
N SER A 203 -15.45 -1.25 18.04
CA SER A 203 -14.22 -1.32 18.83
C SER A 203 -13.09 -0.64 18.06
N LEU A 204 -12.05 -0.16 18.76
CA LEU A 204 -10.91 0.46 18.10
C LEU A 204 -10.19 -0.48 17.14
N ASP A 205 -9.99 -1.74 17.55
CA ASP A 205 -9.30 -2.75 16.73
C ASP A 205 -10.07 -3.07 15.44
N PHE A 206 -11.40 -3.16 15.52
CA PHE A 206 -12.21 -3.38 14.33
C PHE A 206 -12.23 -2.16 13.41
N PHE A 207 -12.32 -0.95 13.97
CA PHE A 207 -12.22 0.29 13.20
C PHE A 207 -10.91 0.34 12.42
N GLN A 208 -9.78 0.04 13.08
CA GLN A 208 -8.46 0.00 12.43
C GLN A 208 -8.44 -1.05 11.31
N LEU A 209 -8.91 -2.27 11.57
CA LEU A 209 -8.93 -3.35 10.59
C LEU A 209 -9.76 -2.99 9.36
N LEU A 210 -10.99 -2.49 9.57
CA LEU A 210 -11.87 -2.03 8.50
C LEU A 210 -11.24 -0.90 7.70
N LEU A 211 -10.68 0.12 8.36
CA LEU A 211 -10.00 1.21 7.66
C LEU A 211 -8.80 0.68 6.85
N THR A 212 -8.05 -0.30 7.39
CA THR A 212 -6.92 -0.90 6.66
C THR A 212 -7.39 -1.57 5.37
N HIS A 213 -8.50 -2.31 5.41
CA HIS A 213 -9.13 -2.90 4.23
C HIS A 213 -9.54 -1.82 3.20
N GLU A 214 -10.25 -0.77 3.64
CA GLU A 214 -10.69 0.30 2.73
C GLU A 214 -9.52 1.08 2.10
N ILE A 215 -8.38 1.20 2.78
CA ILE A 215 -7.16 1.78 2.21
C ILE A 215 -6.63 0.91 1.07
N GLY A 216 -6.76 -0.42 1.15
CA GLY A 216 -6.43 -1.34 0.06
C GLY A 216 -7.17 -0.99 -1.24
N HIS A 217 -8.45 -0.64 -1.12
CA HIS A 217 -9.23 -0.15 -2.26
C HIS A 217 -8.80 1.23 -2.75
N ALA A 218 -8.50 2.16 -1.83
CA ALA A 218 -8.02 3.49 -2.17
C ALA A 218 -6.67 3.45 -2.94
N ILE A 219 -5.90 2.38 -2.79
CA ILE A 219 -4.66 2.13 -3.56
C ILE A 219 -4.87 1.22 -4.78
N GLY A 220 -6.09 0.79 -5.08
CA GLY A 220 -6.43 0.09 -6.33
C GLY A 220 -6.67 -1.42 -6.24
N LEU A 221 -6.60 -2.00 -5.04
CA LEU A 221 -6.97 -3.41 -4.81
C LEU A 221 -8.49 -3.56 -4.78
N GLY A 222 -9.01 -4.68 -5.27
CA GLY A 222 -10.42 -5.03 -5.19
C GLY A 222 -10.70 -6.04 -4.11
N ASP A 223 -11.99 -6.14 -3.78
CA ASP A 223 -12.50 -7.22 -2.94
C ASP A 223 -12.21 -8.56 -3.60
N VAL A 224 -11.86 -9.55 -2.77
CA VAL A 224 -11.64 -10.88 -3.31
C VAL A 224 -12.97 -11.54 -3.70
N GLU A 225 -14.07 -11.27 -3.01
CA GLU A 225 -15.40 -11.71 -3.43
C GLU A 225 -16.13 -10.68 -4.30
N PHE A 226 -17.32 -11.03 -4.81
CA PHE A 226 -18.28 -10.09 -5.42
C PHE A 226 -17.92 -9.35 -6.71
N ASN A 227 -16.73 -9.51 -7.30
CA ASN A 227 -16.40 -8.74 -8.51
C ASN A 227 -17.21 -9.15 -9.77
N ILE A 228 -17.64 -8.14 -10.52
CA ILE A 228 -18.50 -8.12 -11.71
C ILE A 228 -17.94 -8.94 -12.90
N ASN A 229 -16.65 -9.36 -12.87
CA ASN A 229 -16.02 -10.17 -13.93
C ASN A 229 -15.35 -11.45 -13.37
N PRO A 230 -15.89 -12.68 -13.60
CA PRO A 230 -15.22 -13.93 -13.20
C PRO A 230 -13.81 -14.08 -13.82
N GLY A 231 -12.87 -14.73 -13.11
CA GLY A 231 -11.49 -15.00 -13.57
C GLY A 231 -10.44 -13.92 -13.29
N VAL A 232 -10.32 -13.39 -12.06
CA VAL A 232 -9.34 -12.33 -11.71
C VAL A 232 -8.53 -12.57 -10.42
N PHE A 233 -8.55 -13.78 -9.85
CA PHE A 233 -7.63 -14.10 -8.74
C PHE A 233 -6.20 -14.11 -9.30
N ILE A 234 -5.32 -13.21 -8.88
CA ILE A 234 -3.91 -13.26 -9.26
C ILE A 234 -3.16 -14.16 -8.27
N ASP A 235 -2.66 -15.29 -8.75
CA ASP A 235 -1.88 -16.25 -7.97
C ASP A 235 -0.74 -16.81 -8.85
N ASP A 236 0.23 -17.50 -8.26
CA ASP A 236 1.22 -18.29 -8.99
C ASP A 236 0.77 -19.72 -9.24
N ASN A 237 0.01 -20.34 -8.34
CA ASN A 237 -0.18 -21.79 -8.37
C ASN A 237 -1.48 -22.36 -7.75
N PHE A 238 -2.51 -21.55 -7.49
CA PHE A 238 -3.76 -21.98 -6.84
C PHE A 238 -4.24 -23.40 -7.19
N ASP A 239 -4.45 -24.23 -6.16
CA ASP A 239 -5.00 -25.59 -6.25
C ASP A 239 -6.14 -25.80 -5.24
N GLY A 240 -7.38 -25.64 -5.71
CA GLY A 240 -8.60 -25.89 -4.94
C GLY A 240 -9.07 -27.35 -4.90
N SER A 241 -8.22 -28.34 -5.16
CA SER A 241 -8.64 -29.75 -5.20
C SER A 241 -8.95 -30.36 -3.83
N SER A 242 -8.35 -29.82 -2.75
CA SER A 242 -8.71 -30.10 -1.36
C SER A 242 -8.49 -28.88 -0.46
N SER A 243 -8.99 -28.92 0.77
CA SER A 243 -8.77 -27.85 1.75
C SER A 243 -7.27 -27.68 2.06
N GLU A 244 -6.52 -28.78 2.10
CA GLU A 244 -5.08 -28.73 2.34
C GLU A 244 -4.32 -28.06 1.19
N THR A 245 -4.68 -28.33 -0.07
CA THR A 245 -4.04 -27.68 -1.21
C THR A 245 -4.47 -26.21 -1.31
N ALA A 246 -5.76 -25.91 -1.10
CA ALA A 246 -6.26 -24.54 -1.10
C ALA A 246 -5.55 -23.70 -0.03
N LEU A 247 -5.44 -24.22 1.21
CA LEU A 247 -4.69 -23.55 2.26
C LEU A 247 -3.23 -23.33 1.84
N ALA A 248 -2.57 -24.33 1.28
CA ALA A 248 -1.16 -24.24 0.91
C ALA A 248 -0.90 -23.19 -0.19
N THR A 249 -1.80 -23.08 -1.17
CA THR A 249 -1.65 -22.15 -2.32
C THR A 249 -2.28 -20.77 -2.09
N LEU A 250 -3.18 -20.62 -1.11
CA LEU A 250 -3.74 -19.30 -0.74
C LEU A 250 -2.96 -18.65 0.41
N THR A 251 -1.93 -19.32 0.93
CA THR A 251 -1.08 -18.80 2.01
C THR A 251 0.40 -18.82 1.67
N ASN A 252 0.82 -19.24 0.49
CA ASN A 252 2.20 -19.00 0.03
C ASN A 252 2.37 -17.54 -0.41
N SER A 253 3.60 -17.05 -0.39
CA SER A 253 3.92 -15.72 -0.92
C SER A 253 4.33 -15.84 -2.39
N TRP A 254 3.64 -15.09 -3.24
CA TRP A 254 4.01 -14.90 -4.65
C TRP A 254 4.52 -13.48 -4.94
N ALA A 255 4.59 -12.58 -3.95
CA ALA A 255 5.06 -11.21 -4.12
C ALA A 255 6.45 -11.14 -4.77
N GLY A 256 7.35 -12.06 -4.39
CA GLY A 256 8.70 -12.18 -4.97
C GLY A 256 8.75 -12.63 -6.43
N LEU A 257 7.64 -13.09 -7.00
CA LEU A 257 7.54 -13.52 -8.39
C LEU A 257 7.12 -12.38 -9.32
N VAL A 258 6.63 -11.26 -8.79
CA VAL A 258 6.25 -10.10 -9.60
C VAL A 258 7.46 -9.55 -10.33
N ASP A 259 7.42 -9.51 -11.66
CA ASP A 259 8.39 -8.77 -12.47
C ASP A 259 8.18 -7.27 -12.20
N PRO A 260 9.13 -6.60 -11.53
CA PRO A 260 8.91 -5.23 -11.10
C PRO A 260 8.85 -4.25 -12.28
N PHE A 261 9.41 -4.62 -13.43
CA PHE A 261 9.41 -3.76 -14.61
C PHE A 261 8.23 -4.01 -15.54
N ASN A 262 7.59 -5.17 -15.40
CA ASN A 262 6.37 -5.52 -16.14
C ASN A 262 5.54 -6.56 -15.36
N PRO A 263 4.70 -6.13 -14.39
CA PRO A 263 3.90 -7.05 -13.57
C PRO A 263 3.05 -8.03 -14.40
N ALA A 264 2.59 -7.62 -15.58
CA ALA A 264 1.83 -8.47 -16.50
C ALA A 264 2.63 -9.64 -17.10
N ALA A 265 3.96 -9.57 -17.10
CA ALA A 265 4.86 -10.62 -17.58
C ALA A 265 5.36 -11.55 -16.47
N SER A 266 4.92 -11.33 -15.23
CA SER A 266 5.21 -12.22 -14.10
C SER A 266 4.71 -13.64 -14.39
N PRO A 267 5.31 -14.69 -13.81
CA PRO A 267 4.84 -16.07 -13.95
C PRO A 267 3.60 -16.34 -13.08
N LEU A 268 2.63 -15.42 -13.15
CA LEU A 268 1.36 -15.46 -12.44
C LEU A 268 0.26 -15.88 -13.42
N SER A 269 -0.89 -16.25 -12.87
CA SER A 269 -2.06 -16.62 -13.65
C SER A 269 -3.33 -16.15 -12.98
N LEU A 270 -4.42 -16.17 -13.74
CA LEU A 270 -5.74 -15.85 -13.23
C LEU A 270 -6.48 -17.12 -12.87
N PHE A 271 -6.96 -17.18 -11.63
CA PHE A 271 -7.73 -18.30 -11.12
C PHE A 271 -9.16 -17.89 -10.77
N ASP A 272 -10.05 -18.87 -10.80
CA ASP A 272 -11.37 -18.80 -10.19
C ASP A 272 -11.31 -19.55 -8.87
N VAL A 273 -11.34 -18.83 -7.75
CA VAL A 273 -11.28 -19.43 -6.41
C VAL A 273 -12.68 -19.52 -5.83
N PRO A 274 -13.08 -20.66 -5.25
CA PRO A 274 -14.37 -20.75 -4.60
C PRO A 274 -14.42 -19.90 -3.32
N ASN A 275 -15.55 -19.23 -3.10
CA ASN A 275 -15.95 -18.73 -1.79
C ASN A 275 -16.70 -19.83 -1.05
N ALA A 276 -15.93 -20.85 -0.73
CA ALA A 276 -16.32 -22.07 -0.05
C ALA A 276 -15.04 -22.78 0.39
N ASP A 277 -15.19 -23.85 1.17
CA ASP A 277 -14.13 -24.81 1.44
C ASP A 277 -14.26 -26.02 0.48
N PRO A 278 -13.26 -26.33 -0.35
CA PRO A 278 -11.95 -25.69 -0.49
C PRO A 278 -11.98 -24.36 -1.27
N GLY A 279 -11.21 -23.36 -0.81
CA GLY A 279 -11.19 -22.00 -1.36
C GLY A 279 -10.85 -20.97 -0.28
N ILE A 280 -11.38 -19.75 -0.39
CA ILE A 280 -11.08 -18.68 0.61
C ILE A 280 -11.70 -18.94 1.99
N ASP A 281 -12.78 -19.73 2.08
CA ASP A 281 -13.37 -20.11 3.37
C ASP A 281 -12.60 -21.28 4.04
N THR A 282 -11.56 -21.79 3.39
CA THR A 282 -10.72 -22.83 3.97
C THR A 282 -10.07 -22.32 5.24
N PHE A 283 -10.22 -23.07 6.34
CA PHE A 283 -9.70 -22.68 7.65
C PHE A 283 -8.19 -22.38 7.61
N GLY A 284 -7.82 -21.15 8.00
CA GLY A 284 -6.45 -20.66 8.02
C GLY A 284 -6.06 -19.80 6.81
N VAL A 285 -6.95 -19.68 5.81
CA VAL A 285 -6.91 -18.60 4.82
C VAL A 285 -7.59 -17.39 5.46
N ASP A 286 -6.87 -16.28 5.59
CA ASP A 286 -7.36 -15.06 6.23
C ASP A 286 -6.97 -13.83 5.37
N ILE A 287 -7.62 -13.57 4.25
CA ILE A 287 -7.18 -12.48 3.35
C ILE A 287 -7.79 -11.16 3.82
N LEU A 288 -6.99 -10.08 3.92
CA LEU A 288 -7.53 -8.80 4.39
C LEU A 288 -8.55 -8.23 3.41
N MET A 289 -8.29 -8.35 2.11
CA MET A 289 -9.16 -7.81 1.04
C MET A 289 -10.46 -8.61 0.82
N GLU A 290 -10.89 -9.45 1.77
CA GLU A 290 -12.24 -10.04 1.74
C GLU A 290 -13.30 -9.01 2.12
N SER A 291 -14.40 -8.96 1.36
CA SER A 291 -15.59 -8.17 1.71
C SER A 291 -16.15 -8.58 3.08
N PHE A 292 -15.85 -9.80 3.54
CA PHE A 292 -16.17 -10.27 4.88
C PHE A 292 -14.90 -10.46 5.70
N ILE A 293 -14.26 -9.34 6.07
CA ILE A 293 -12.94 -9.35 6.72
C ILE A 293 -12.85 -10.41 7.84
N PRO A 294 -11.91 -11.37 7.76
CA PRO A 294 -11.82 -12.46 8.71
C PRO A 294 -11.65 -11.96 10.14
N SER A 295 -12.51 -12.43 11.04
CA SER A 295 -12.48 -12.02 12.45
C SER A 295 -11.18 -12.37 13.18
N ALA A 296 -10.40 -13.31 12.64
CA ALA A 296 -9.07 -13.67 13.13
C ALA A 296 -8.05 -12.53 13.01
N LEU A 297 -8.30 -11.55 12.12
CA LEU A 297 -7.44 -10.37 11.92
C LEU A 297 -7.70 -9.25 12.93
N ILE A 298 -8.77 -9.33 13.73
CA ILE A 298 -9.12 -8.28 14.69
C ILE A 298 -8.05 -8.21 15.79
N GLY A 299 -7.41 -7.03 15.90
CA GLY A 299 -6.34 -6.77 16.85
C GLY A 299 -4.95 -7.25 16.40
N ASP A 300 -4.83 -7.76 15.16
CA ASP A 300 -3.53 -8.06 14.56
C ASP A 300 -2.81 -6.74 14.19
N PRO A 301 -1.59 -6.48 14.71
CA PRO A 301 -0.81 -5.29 14.35
C PRO A 301 -0.31 -5.31 12.90
N SER A 302 -0.43 -6.42 12.18
CA SER A 302 -0.01 -6.56 10.77
C SER A 302 -1.03 -7.40 10.01
N PRO A 303 -2.23 -6.85 9.73
CA PRO A 303 -3.36 -7.63 9.24
C PRO A 303 -3.20 -8.10 7.78
N LEU A 304 -2.27 -7.52 7.01
CA LEU A 304 -1.98 -7.98 5.65
C LEU A 304 -1.44 -9.43 5.67
N ARG A 305 -1.89 -10.22 4.71
CA ARG A 305 -1.38 -11.55 4.38
C ARG A 305 -0.65 -11.57 3.05
N ASN A 306 -0.14 -12.74 2.70
CA ASN A 306 0.72 -12.94 1.54
C ASN A 306 0.07 -12.48 0.24
N ASP A 307 -1.24 -12.71 0.07
CA ASP A 307 -1.98 -12.21 -1.09
C ASP A 307 -2.13 -10.69 -1.09
N ASP A 308 -2.32 -10.05 0.06
CA ASP A 308 -2.40 -8.59 0.16
C ASP A 308 -1.05 -7.96 -0.20
N TYR A 309 0.06 -8.56 0.27
CA TYR A 309 1.42 -8.16 -0.11
C TYR A 309 1.70 -8.41 -1.60
N GLY A 310 1.25 -9.53 -2.14
CA GLY A 310 1.36 -9.85 -3.57
C GLY A 310 0.63 -8.82 -4.42
N GLY A 311 -0.64 -8.54 -4.10
CA GLY A 311 -1.44 -7.53 -4.79
C GLY A 311 -0.81 -6.15 -4.73
N ARG A 312 -0.30 -5.74 -3.56
CA ARG A 312 0.46 -4.50 -3.41
C ARG A 312 1.69 -4.50 -4.31
N GLN A 313 2.49 -5.56 -4.30
CA GLN A 313 3.71 -5.64 -5.11
C GLN A 313 3.40 -5.65 -6.62
N PHE A 314 2.26 -6.20 -7.03
CA PHE A 314 1.82 -6.14 -8.42
C PHE A 314 1.45 -4.73 -8.87
N LEU A 315 0.79 -3.95 -8.01
CA LEU A 315 0.43 -2.55 -8.29
C LEU A 315 1.63 -1.61 -8.17
N TYR A 316 2.41 -1.77 -7.11
CA TYR A 316 3.50 -0.91 -6.67
C TYR A 316 4.78 -1.72 -6.52
N PRO A 317 5.36 -2.21 -7.63
CA PRO A 317 6.52 -3.07 -7.59
C PRO A 317 7.73 -2.33 -7.01
N PHE A 318 8.26 -2.88 -5.92
CA PHE A 318 9.52 -2.43 -5.33
C PHE A 318 10.70 -3.15 -5.97
N VAL A 319 11.65 -2.39 -6.51
CA VAL A 319 12.96 -2.92 -6.88
C VAL A 319 13.82 -2.80 -5.64
N GLN A 320 14.10 -3.92 -4.96
CA GLN A 320 15.09 -3.91 -3.91
C GLN A 320 16.39 -3.47 -4.55
N ALA A 321 16.83 -2.24 -4.22
CA ALA A 321 18.14 -1.77 -4.62
C ALA A 321 19.10 -2.86 -4.17
N ALA A 322 19.69 -3.58 -5.13
CA ALA A 322 20.73 -4.54 -4.83
C ALA A 322 21.66 -3.78 -3.90
N SER A 323 21.82 -4.27 -2.67
CA SER A 323 22.74 -3.64 -1.73
C SER A 323 24.08 -3.73 -2.42
N VAL A 324 24.43 -2.71 -3.20
CA VAL A 324 25.76 -2.52 -3.73
C VAL A 324 26.54 -2.47 -2.45
N PRO A 325 27.37 -3.48 -2.15
CA PRO A 325 28.18 -3.41 -0.96
C PRO A 325 28.98 -2.14 -1.15
N GLU A 326 28.62 -1.09 -0.39
CA GLU A 326 29.43 0.12 -0.30
C GLU A 326 30.84 -0.40 -0.15
N PRO A 327 31.77 -0.07 -1.07
CA PRO A 327 33.13 -0.59 -1.00
C PRO A 327 33.65 -0.17 0.36
N THR A 328 33.61 -1.11 1.30
CA THR A 328 34.04 -0.92 2.67
C THR A 328 35.41 -0.30 2.55
N SER A 329 35.57 0.82 3.25
CA SER A 329 36.62 1.82 3.14
C SER A 329 38.01 1.25 3.49
N THR A 330 38.43 0.21 2.76
CA THR A 330 39.70 -0.50 2.91
C THR A 330 40.83 0.27 2.22
N LEU A 331 40.49 1.38 1.56
CA LEU A 331 41.42 2.33 0.94
C LEU A 331 41.77 3.55 1.81
N ALA A 332 41.31 3.61 3.06
CA ALA A 332 41.73 4.64 4.03
C ALA A 332 42.93 4.21 4.91
N LEU A 333 43.44 2.98 4.78
CA LEU A 333 44.52 2.44 5.63
C LEU A 333 45.86 2.22 4.91
N ILE A 334 46.11 2.93 3.80
CA ILE A 334 47.43 2.94 3.13
C ILE A 334 48.16 4.30 3.29
N VAL A 335 47.52 5.34 3.84
CA VAL A 335 48.16 6.67 3.98
C VAL A 335 48.88 6.89 5.33
N ILE A 336 48.72 6.01 6.34
CA ILE A 336 49.34 6.20 7.67
C ILE A 336 50.62 5.37 7.90
N ALA A 337 50.99 4.46 6.98
CA ALA A 337 52.24 3.67 7.10
C ALA A 337 53.47 4.34 6.45
N GLY A 338 53.34 5.52 5.84
CA GLY A 338 54.39 6.14 5.01
C GLY A 338 55.17 7.30 5.62
N LEU A 339 54.92 7.73 6.86
CA LEU A 339 55.56 8.91 7.47
C LEU A 339 56.33 8.63 8.77
N GLY A 340 56.77 7.38 8.97
CA GLY A 340 57.42 6.92 10.19
C GLY A 340 58.83 6.35 10.03
N THR A 341 59.65 6.80 9.07
CA THR A 341 61.09 6.43 9.02
C THR A 341 61.93 7.61 8.54
N GLY A 342 62.32 8.49 9.47
CA GLY A 342 63.10 9.68 9.10
C GLY A 342 63.78 10.39 10.26
N SER A 343 64.30 9.67 11.25
CA SER A 343 65.14 10.30 12.29
C SER A 343 65.98 9.29 13.07
N THR A 344 67.09 8.79 12.50
CA THR A 344 68.25 8.31 13.31
C THR A 344 69.49 8.01 12.47
N LEU A 345 70.17 9.05 12.00
CA LEU A 345 71.59 9.05 11.61
C LEU A 345 72.03 10.52 11.77
N LEU A 346 73.14 10.95 12.37
CA LEU A 346 74.41 10.32 12.71
C LEU A 346 75.14 11.39 13.55
N ASN A 347 75.51 11.14 14.80
CA ASN A 347 76.54 11.95 15.47
C ASN A 347 77.30 11.10 16.49
N LYS A 348 78.33 10.41 15.99
CA LYS A 348 79.31 9.69 16.81
C LYS A 348 80.69 9.83 16.18
N ARG A 349 81.46 10.80 16.66
CA ARG A 349 82.93 10.84 16.76
C ARG A 349 83.29 12.03 17.65
N VAL A 350 84.29 12.05 18.52
CA VAL A 350 85.10 11.08 19.28
C VAL A 350 86.10 11.97 20.05
N SER A 351 86.38 11.61 21.31
CA SER A 351 87.65 11.84 22.03
C SER A 351 87.93 13.14 22.79
N SER A 352 88.29 12.87 24.05
CA SER A 352 89.42 13.42 24.82
C SER A 352 89.12 14.51 25.86
N ARG A 353 89.17 14.08 27.13
CA ARG A 353 90.16 14.49 28.16
C ARG A 353 89.49 14.56 29.53
N LYS A 354 89.88 13.63 30.41
CA LYS A 354 89.88 13.82 31.86
C LYS A 354 91.01 12.97 32.47
N GLU A 355 92.15 13.61 32.57
CA GLU A 355 93.24 13.48 33.54
C GLU A 355 93.69 14.96 33.68
N GLU A 356 93.87 15.59 34.85
CA GLU A 356 94.14 15.13 36.19
C GLU A 356 93.84 16.28 37.18
N SER A 357 93.96 15.94 38.47
CA SER A 357 93.64 16.63 39.70
C SER A 357 94.37 17.95 40.02
N ASN A 358 93.65 18.82 40.75
CA ASN A 358 94.08 19.68 41.85
C ASN A 358 95.59 19.93 42.07
N ASN A 359 96.02 21.17 41.85
CA ASN A 359 96.50 22.10 42.88
C ASN A 359 96.60 23.52 42.32
#